data_AF-A0A537L1L0-F1
#
_entry.id   AF-A0A537L1L0-F1
#
_cell.length_a   1.000
_cell.length_b   1.000
_cell.length_c   1.000
_cell.angle_alpha   90.00
_cell.angle_beta   90.00
_cell.angle_gamma   90.00
#
_symmetry.space_group_name_H-M   'P 1'
#
loop_
_entity.id
_entity.type
_entity.pdbx_description
1 polymer ?
#
loop_
_entity_poly.entity_id
_entity_poly.type
_entity_poly.pdbx_seq_one_letter_code
_entity_poly.pdbx_strand_id
1 'polypeptide(L)'
;MRGNERERSDPLAGRRVFFTLIVTASMAGLIWLLSFALTAGGFGLLDLILVVLFAVTLPWSVIGFWNATIGLFIMRSADPVAAVTPVSARVTGDEPITAKTAILWCVRNEDTERVIRNIEPMMEGIVASGVAEKFHVFILSDTNYPEIAAIEEPRFAALAAQWHDRIALTYRRRS
;
A
#
# COMPACT_ATOMS: atom_id res chain seq x y z
N MET A 1 10.38 -21.05 39.11
CA MET A 1 10.14 -19.60 39.25
C MET A 1 9.33 -19.13 38.04
N ARG A 2 8.00 -19.08 38.19
CA ARG A 2 7.08 -18.52 37.19
C ARG A 2 7.01 -17.02 37.44
N GLY A 3 7.82 -16.26 36.72
CA GLY A 3 7.98 -14.83 36.91
C GLY A 3 7.58 -14.06 35.67
N ASN A 4 6.35 -13.55 35.70
CA ASN A 4 5.99 -12.25 35.12
C ASN A 4 5.85 -12.11 33.59
N GLU A 5 4.94 -12.89 32.99
CA GLU A 5 4.29 -12.55 31.70
C GLU A 5 3.22 -11.47 31.89
N ARG A 6 3.48 -10.44 32.71
CA ARG A 6 2.58 -9.29 32.87
C ARG A 6 2.38 -8.64 31.50
N GLU A 7 1.16 -8.75 30.99
CA GLU A 7 0.55 -8.00 29.89
C GLU A 7 1.54 -7.18 29.07
N ARG A 8 2.21 -7.81 28.10
CA ARG A 8 2.72 -7.07 26.97
C ARG A 8 1.49 -6.58 26.21
N SER A 9 0.95 -5.44 26.62
CA SER A 9 -0.17 -4.78 25.93
C SER A 9 0.16 -4.77 24.45
N ASP A 10 -0.62 -5.48 23.65
CA ASP A 10 -0.37 -5.57 22.22
C ASP A 10 -0.33 -4.13 21.68
N PRO A 11 0.84 -3.64 21.21
CA PRO A 11 0.95 -2.26 20.73
C PRO A 11 -0.04 -1.98 19.59
N LEU A 12 -0.53 -3.02 18.91
CA LEU A 12 -1.61 -2.93 17.92
C LEU A 12 -2.97 -2.64 18.57
N ALA A 13 -3.27 -3.19 19.75
CA ALA A 13 -4.51 -2.93 20.47
C ALA A 13 -4.62 -1.47 20.90
N GLY A 14 -3.53 -0.89 21.42
CA GLY A 14 -3.49 0.53 21.81
C GLY A 14 -3.74 1.47 20.61
N ARG A 15 -3.08 1.20 19.48
CA ARG A 15 -3.28 1.97 18.22
C ARG A 15 -4.72 1.88 17.71
N ARG A 16 -5.32 0.68 17.75
CA ARG A 16 -6.71 0.46 17.33
C ARG A 16 -7.70 1.18 18.23
N VAL A 17 -7.52 1.11 19.54
CA VAL A 17 -8.38 1.83 20.50
C VAL A 17 -8.28 3.33 20.29
N PHE A 18 -7.07 3.88 20.18
CA PHE A 18 -6.87 5.30 19.91
C PHE A 18 -7.55 5.75 18.61
N PHE A 19 -7.37 5.00 17.52
CA PHE A 19 -8.00 5.31 16.24
C PHE A 19 -9.53 5.26 16.31
N THR A 20 -10.09 4.21 16.95
CA THR A 20 -11.54 4.10 17.14
C THR A 20 -12.09 5.25 17.99
N LEU A 21 -11.38 5.66 19.05
CA LEU A 21 -11.80 6.76 19.90
C LEU A 21 -11.79 8.10 19.17
N ILE A 22 -10.74 8.41 18.40
CA ILE A 22 -10.64 9.71 17.72
C ILE A 22 -11.65 9.81 16.57
N VAL A 23 -11.91 8.72 15.86
CA VAL A 23 -12.93 8.65 14.80
C VAL A 23 -14.32 8.80 15.40
N THR A 24 -14.66 8.04 16.44
CA THR A 24 -15.99 8.11 17.07
C THR A 24 -16.25 9.47 17.72
N ALA A 25 -15.25 10.06 18.39
CA ALA A 25 -15.34 11.41 18.94
C ALA A 25 -15.54 12.47 17.85
N SER A 26 -14.81 12.37 16.73
CA SER A 26 -14.96 13.30 15.60
C SER A 26 -16.36 13.18 14.97
N MET A 27 -16.84 11.95 14.76
CA MET A 27 -18.19 11.72 14.23
C MET A 27 -19.27 12.27 15.17
N ALA A 28 -19.18 11.97 16.47
CA ALA A 28 -20.13 12.48 17.47
C ALA A 28 -20.14 14.01 17.49
N GLY A 29 -18.96 14.65 17.44
CA GLY A 29 -18.83 16.11 17.37
C GLY A 29 -19.46 16.70 16.11
N LEU A 30 -19.20 16.13 14.93
CA LEU A 30 -19.77 16.60 13.67
C LEU A 30 -21.30 16.40 13.59
N ILE A 31 -21.81 15.26 14.06
CA ILE A 31 -23.25 15.00 14.15
C ILE A 31 -23.91 15.97 15.13
N TRP A 32 -23.27 16.23 16.27
CA TRP A 32 -23.76 17.20 17.25
C TRP A 32 -23.78 18.62 16.68
N LEU A 33 -22.71 19.06 16.01
CA LEU A 33 -22.64 20.37 15.36
C LEU A 33 -23.71 20.54 14.28
N LEU A 34 -23.93 19.52 13.43
CA LEU A 34 -24.99 19.56 12.43
C LEU A 34 -26.36 19.65 13.09
N SER A 35 -26.61 18.80 14.10
CA SER A 35 -27.89 18.78 14.81
C SER A 35 -28.17 20.13 15.48
N PHE A 36 -27.17 20.70 16.14
CA PHE A 36 -27.24 22.03 16.76
C PHE A 36 -27.54 23.13 15.72
N ALA A 37 -26.86 23.12 14.58
CA ALA A 37 -27.07 24.08 13.50
C ALA A 37 -28.50 24.03 12.94
N LEU A 38 -29.07 22.83 12.80
CA LEU A 38 -30.44 22.64 12.31
C LEU A 38 -31.51 23.06 13.35
N THR A 39 -31.16 23.10 14.64
CA THR A 39 -32.13 23.41 15.71
C THR A 39 -32.56 24.89 15.71
N ALA A 40 -31.83 25.79 15.04
CA ALA A 40 -32.09 27.23 15.04
C ALA A 40 -33.48 27.63 14.49
N GLY A 41 -34.11 26.80 13.66
CA GLY A 41 -35.44 27.02 13.09
C GLY A 41 -36.54 26.07 13.61
N GLY A 42 -36.21 25.23 14.60
CA GLY A 42 -37.00 24.06 14.99
C GLY A 42 -36.39 22.77 14.46
N PHE A 43 -36.70 21.63 15.09
CA PHE A 43 -36.16 20.32 14.70
C PHE A 43 -37.30 19.41 14.21
N GLY A 44 -37.38 19.21 12.90
CA GLY A 44 -38.42 18.43 12.23
C GLY A 44 -37.94 17.06 11.71
N LEU A 45 -38.86 16.36 11.03
CA LEU A 45 -38.57 15.05 10.42
C LEU A 45 -37.50 15.14 9.32
N LEU A 46 -37.50 16.24 8.54
CA LEU A 46 -36.50 16.46 7.49
C LEU A 46 -35.10 16.64 8.08
N ASP A 47 -34.97 17.36 9.19
CA ASP A 47 -33.68 17.55 9.89
C ASP A 47 -33.14 16.22 10.39
N LEU A 48 -34.01 15.37 10.96
CA LEU A 48 -33.63 14.02 11.37
C LEU A 48 -33.14 13.17 10.19
N ILE A 49 -33.83 13.21 9.04
CA ILE A 49 -33.40 12.49 7.83
C ILE A 49 -32.02 12.99 7.38
N LEU A 50 -31.80 14.30 7.36
CA LEU A 50 -30.50 14.89 7.01
C LEU A 50 -29.39 14.44 7.97
N VAL A 51 -29.65 14.45 9.27
CA VAL A 51 -28.68 13.97 10.27
C VAL A 51 -28.35 12.49 10.08
N VAL A 52 -29.34 11.64 9.79
CA VAL A 52 -29.12 10.21 9.54
C VAL A 52 -28.28 9.99 8.27
N LEU A 53 -28.63 10.65 7.16
CA LEU A 53 -27.87 10.55 5.91
C LEU A 53 -26.43 11.06 6.09
N PHE A 54 -26.25 12.14 6.85
CA PHE A 54 -24.93 12.64 7.20
C PHE A 54 -24.15 11.62 8.05
N ALA A 55 -24.78 11.04 9.08
CA ALA A 55 -24.16 10.04 9.94
C ALA A 55 -23.72 8.78 9.18
N VAL A 56 -24.46 8.36 8.14
CA VAL A 56 -24.12 7.21 7.29
C VAL A 56 -22.93 7.50 6.36
N THR A 57 -22.79 8.75 5.89
CA THR A 57 -21.72 9.14 4.96
C THR A 57 -20.43 9.57 5.65
N LEU A 58 -20.53 10.07 6.88
CA LEU A 58 -19.41 10.54 7.70
C LEU A 58 -18.24 9.54 7.90
N PRO A 59 -18.45 8.22 8.10
CA PRO A 59 -17.37 7.29 8.37
C PRO A 59 -16.26 7.35 7.32
N TRP A 60 -16.60 7.40 6.02
CA TRP A 60 -15.61 7.45 4.94
C TRP A 60 -14.73 8.69 5.02
N SER A 61 -15.34 9.86 5.25
CA SER A 61 -14.62 11.13 5.33
C SER A 61 -13.74 11.22 6.57
N VAL A 62 -14.27 10.84 7.74
CA VAL A 62 -13.53 10.93 9.01
C VAL A 62 -12.38 9.92 9.07
N ILE A 63 -12.61 8.68 8.61
CA ILE A 63 -11.57 7.65 8.52
C ILE A 63 -10.49 8.09 7.53
N GLY A 64 -10.89 8.59 6.34
CA GLY A 64 -9.96 9.10 5.34
C GLY A 64 -9.11 10.26 5.85
N PHE A 65 -9.73 11.23 6.53
CA PHE A 65 -9.06 12.38 7.13
C PHE A 65 -8.01 11.94 8.16
N TRP A 66 -8.38 11.06 9.10
CA TRP A 66 -7.44 10.60 10.12
C TRP A 66 -6.33 9.72 9.54
N ASN A 67 -6.62 8.86 8.56
CA ASN A 67 -5.60 8.08 7.85
C ASN A 67 -4.58 9.01 7.16
N ALA A 68 -5.04 10.02 6.43
CA ALA A 68 -4.16 10.98 5.77
C ALA A 68 -3.34 11.81 6.78
N THR A 69 -3.97 12.25 7.87
CA THR A 69 -3.34 13.03 8.93
C THR A 69 -2.26 12.22 9.65
N ILE A 70 -2.58 10.99 10.08
CA ILE A 70 -1.62 10.08 10.72
C ILE A 70 -0.48 9.76 9.74
N GLY A 71 -0.80 9.45 8.48
CA GLY A 71 0.20 9.22 7.44
C GLY A 71 1.16 10.39 7.26
N LEU A 72 0.62 11.63 7.24
CA LEU A 72 1.43 12.85 7.14
C LEU A 72 2.39 13.02 8.32
N PHE A 73 1.93 12.75 9.54
CA PHE A 73 2.79 12.80 10.73
C PHE A 73 3.85 11.70 10.72
N ILE A 74 3.50 10.48 10.29
CA ILE A 74 4.45 9.38 10.12
C ILE A 74 5.52 9.75 9.10
N MET A 75 5.15 10.32 7.95
CA MET A 75 6.10 10.78 6.92
C MET A 75 7.05 11.87 7.42
N ARG A 76 6.66 12.63 8.45
CA ARG A 76 7.50 13.64 9.11
C ARG A 76 8.30 13.12 10.31
N SER A 77 8.12 11.86 10.68
CA SER A 77 8.90 11.26 11.76
C SER A 77 10.34 10.99 11.31
N ALA A 78 11.23 10.78 12.29
CA ALA A 78 12.65 10.51 12.01
C ALA A 78 12.85 9.21 11.22
N ASP A 79 11.95 8.23 11.39
CA ASP A 79 11.96 6.97 10.63
C ASP A 79 10.53 6.53 10.28
N PRO A 80 10.00 7.01 9.13
CA PRO A 80 8.66 6.67 8.68
C PRO A 80 8.47 5.17 8.39
N VAL A 81 9.54 4.48 7.96
CA VAL A 81 9.49 3.07 7.56
C VAL A 81 9.38 2.19 8.81
N ALA A 82 10.19 2.47 9.84
CA ALA A 82 10.10 1.76 11.12
C ALA A 82 8.74 1.94 11.81
N ALA A 83 8.09 3.11 11.66
CA ALA A 83 6.80 3.40 12.28
C ALA A 83 5.63 2.54 11.73
N VAL A 84 5.66 2.24 10.42
CA VAL A 84 4.64 1.46 9.70
C VAL A 84 5.02 -0.02 9.61
N THR A 85 6.31 -0.32 9.51
CA THR A 85 6.84 -1.68 9.39
C THR A 85 7.77 -1.96 10.56
N PRO A 86 7.26 -2.38 11.73
CA PRO A 86 8.07 -2.61 12.92
C PRO A 86 9.18 -3.65 12.74
N VAL A 87 9.02 -4.53 11.73
CA VAL A 87 10.03 -5.53 11.36
C VAL A 87 11.26 -4.87 10.73
N SER A 88 11.09 -3.74 10.04
CA SER A 88 12.21 -2.99 9.44
C SER A 88 13.13 -2.38 10.50
N ALA A 89 12.62 -2.06 11.69
CA ALA A 89 13.43 -1.58 12.81
C ALA A 89 14.43 -2.63 13.33
N ARG A 90 14.28 -3.90 12.92
CA ARG A 90 15.23 -4.99 13.23
C ARG A 90 16.29 -5.19 12.14
N VAL A 91 16.22 -4.40 11.06
CA VAL A 91 17.10 -4.50 9.90
C VAL A 91 18.04 -3.30 9.94
N THR A 92 19.33 -3.54 10.11
CA THR A 92 20.37 -2.49 10.09
C THR A 92 20.79 -2.12 8.67
N GLY A 93 20.40 -2.92 7.67
CA GLY A 93 20.58 -2.67 6.24
C GLY A 93 21.88 -3.25 5.68
N ASP A 94 22.69 -3.87 6.52
CA ASP A 94 23.95 -4.55 6.21
C ASP A 94 23.82 -6.08 6.28
N GLU A 95 22.66 -6.61 6.68
CA GLU A 95 22.44 -8.04 6.75
C GLU A 95 22.49 -8.69 5.36
N PRO A 96 23.17 -9.84 5.22
CA PRO A 96 23.26 -10.51 3.93
C PRO A 96 21.89 -11.03 3.47
N ILE A 97 21.55 -10.79 2.20
CA ILE A 97 20.39 -11.41 1.58
C ILE A 97 20.67 -12.90 1.37
N THR A 98 20.07 -13.74 2.21
CA THR A 98 20.29 -15.19 2.22
C THR A 98 19.30 -15.97 1.34
N ALA A 99 18.11 -15.41 1.10
CA ALA A 99 17.06 -16.04 0.32
C ALA A 99 17.09 -15.63 -1.15
N LYS A 100 16.69 -16.53 -2.05
CA LYS A 100 16.37 -16.18 -3.44
C LYS A 100 14.97 -15.58 -3.49
N THR A 101 14.81 -14.46 -4.20
CA THR A 101 13.57 -13.69 -4.27
C THR A 101 13.07 -13.62 -5.71
N ALA A 102 11.82 -14.02 -5.93
CA ALA A 102 11.15 -13.82 -7.21
C ALA A 102 10.38 -12.49 -7.19
N ILE A 103 10.67 -11.61 -8.14
CA ILE A 103 9.92 -10.38 -8.38
C ILE A 103 8.89 -10.65 -9.45
N LEU A 104 7.61 -10.54 -9.11
CA LEU A 104 6.50 -10.80 -10.02
C LEU A 104 5.98 -9.47 -10.56
N TRP A 105 6.02 -9.32 -11.88
CA TRP A 105 5.46 -8.18 -12.59
C TRP A 105 4.28 -8.64 -13.45
N CYS A 106 3.06 -8.36 -13.00
CA CYS A 106 1.85 -8.76 -13.69
C CYS A 106 1.43 -7.68 -14.71
N VAL A 107 1.15 -8.10 -15.94
CA VAL A 107 0.78 -7.26 -17.08
C VAL A 107 -0.56 -7.78 -17.64
N ARG A 108 -1.50 -6.89 -17.95
CA ARG A 108 -2.69 -7.16 -18.73
C ARG A 108 -3.08 -5.94 -19.58
N ASN A 109 -2.92 -6.07 -20.89
CA ASN A 109 -3.33 -5.08 -21.91
C ASN A 109 -2.70 -3.69 -21.72
N GLU A 110 -1.56 -3.57 -21.04
CA GLU A 110 -0.82 -2.30 -20.97
C GLU A 110 0.08 -2.08 -22.18
N ASP A 111 0.48 -0.83 -22.37
CA ASP A 111 1.53 -0.46 -23.31
C ASP A 111 2.86 -1.10 -22.90
N THR A 112 3.36 -2.01 -23.75
CA THR A 112 4.59 -2.76 -23.53
C THR A 112 5.81 -1.86 -23.30
N GLU A 113 5.95 -0.78 -24.07
CA GLU A 113 7.09 0.14 -23.94
C GLU A 113 7.06 0.89 -22.61
N ARG A 114 5.85 1.23 -22.15
CA ARG A 114 5.67 1.81 -20.81
C ARG A 114 6.05 0.83 -19.71
N VAL A 115 5.70 -0.45 -19.85
CA VAL A 115 6.09 -1.48 -18.87
C VAL A 115 7.61 -1.61 -18.82
N ILE A 116 8.26 -1.72 -19.99
CA ILE A 116 9.72 -1.83 -20.09
C ILE A 116 10.41 -0.62 -19.45
N ARG A 117 10.00 0.60 -19.81
CA ARG A 117 10.55 1.83 -19.24
C ARG A 117 10.46 1.89 -17.72
N ASN A 118 9.43 1.29 -17.13
CA ASN A 118 9.23 1.29 -15.69
C ASN A 118 10.02 0.18 -14.97
N ILE A 119 10.20 -0.98 -15.61
CA ILE A 119 10.89 -2.13 -14.99
C ILE A 119 12.40 -1.99 -15.05
N GLU A 120 12.95 -1.37 -16.11
CA GLU A 120 14.40 -1.19 -16.29
C GLU A 120 15.08 -0.46 -15.12
N PRO A 121 14.62 0.71 -14.65
CA PRO A 121 15.28 1.41 -13.54
C PRO A 121 15.33 0.59 -12.24
N MET A 122 14.30 -0.24 -12.01
CA MET A 122 14.26 -1.15 -10.85
C MET A 122 15.30 -2.26 -10.99
N MET A 123 15.41 -2.86 -12.18
CA MET A 123 16.46 -3.84 -12.47
C MET A 123 17.87 -3.23 -12.40
N GLU A 124 18.05 -2.00 -12.88
CA GLU A 124 19.32 -1.26 -12.75
C GLU A 124 19.72 -1.08 -11.28
N GLY A 125 18.78 -0.68 -10.42
CA GLY A 125 19.03 -0.53 -8.99
C GLY A 125 19.41 -1.84 -8.29
N ILE A 126 18.80 -2.96 -8.68
CA ILE A 126 19.15 -4.29 -8.16
C ILE A 126 20.55 -4.71 -8.61
N VAL A 127 20.91 -4.45 -9.86
CA VAL A 127 22.25 -4.74 -10.38
C VAL A 127 23.30 -3.86 -9.69
N ALA A 128 23.02 -2.56 -9.54
CA ALA A 128 23.92 -1.61 -8.91
C ALA A 128 24.18 -1.91 -7.42
N SER A 129 23.22 -2.56 -6.73
CA SER A 129 23.40 -3.01 -5.34
C SER A 129 24.18 -4.32 -5.19
N GLY A 130 24.59 -4.96 -6.30
CA GLY A 130 25.46 -6.15 -6.27
C GLY A 130 24.77 -7.44 -5.80
N VAL A 131 23.44 -7.45 -5.68
CA VAL A 131 22.67 -8.59 -5.17
C VAL A 131 21.83 -9.29 -6.24
N ALA A 132 22.03 -8.95 -7.52
CA ALA A 132 21.20 -9.43 -8.63
C ALA A 132 21.09 -10.96 -8.73
N GLU A 133 22.12 -11.70 -8.36
CA GLU A 133 22.12 -13.18 -8.29
C GLU A 133 21.08 -13.78 -7.32
N LYS A 134 20.57 -12.98 -6.38
CA LYS A 134 19.52 -13.39 -5.44
C LYS A 134 18.12 -13.11 -5.99
N PHE A 135 17.99 -12.36 -7.08
CA PHE A 135 16.70 -11.94 -7.61
C PHE A 135 16.44 -12.52 -9.00
N HIS A 136 15.17 -12.87 -9.25
CA HIS A 136 14.69 -13.28 -10.56
C HIS A 136 13.40 -12.52 -10.86
N VAL A 137 13.37 -11.81 -11.98
CA VAL A 137 12.20 -11.05 -12.44
C VAL A 137 11.33 -11.92 -13.34
N PHE A 138 10.05 -12.05 -13.01
CA PHE A 138 9.05 -12.78 -13.78
C PHE A 138 8.00 -11.80 -14.29
N ILE A 139 7.93 -11.62 -15.61
CA ILE A 139 6.86 -10.86 -16.26
C ILE A 139 5.75 -11.85 -16.62
N LEU A 140 4.60 -11.72 -15.96
CA LEU A 140 3.44 -12.59 -16.15
C LEU A 140 2.34 -11.81 -16.86
N SER A 141 2.08 -12.14 -18.12
CA SER A 141 1.05 -11.49 -18.93
C SER A 141 -0.26 -12.28 -18.92
N ASP A 142 -1.37 -11.60 -18.63
CA ASP A 142 -2.76 -12.05 -18.81
C ASP A 142 -3.44 -11.24 -19.94
N THR A 143 -2.64 -10.70 -20.87
CA THR A 143 -3.10 -9.90 -22.01
C THR A 143 -3.97 -10.74 -22.94
N ASN A 144 -5.17 -10.23 -23.21
CA ASN A 144 -6.16 -10.89 -24.05
C ASN A 144 -6.45 -10.15 -25.38
N TYR A 145 -5.80 -9.00 -25.60
CA TYR A 145 -5.84 -8.25 -26.85
C TYR A 145 -4.75 -8.76 -27.80
N PRO A 146 -5.09 -9.39 -28.95
CA PRO A 146 -4.12 -9.99 -29.85
C PRO A 146 -3.05 -9.01 -30.37
N GLU A 147 -3.45 -7.77 -30.61
CA GLU A 147 -2.60 -6.70 -31.09
C GLU A 147 -1.52 -6.29 -30.07
N ILE A 148 -1.85 -6.31 -28.78
CA ILE A 148 -0.89 -6.06 -27.70
C ILE A 148 -0.03 -7.30 -27.48
N ALA A 149 -0.64 -8.48 -27.45
CA ALA A 149 0.04 -9.75 -27.24
C ALA A 149 1.13 -10.03 -28.30
N ALA A 150 0.90 -9.60 -29.55
CA ALA A 150 1.86 -9.70 -30.65
C ALA A 150 3.08 -8.78 -30.49
N ILE A 151 2.94 -7.67 -29.75
CA ILE A 151 4.02 -6.73 -29.44
C ILE A 151 4.78 -7.18 -28.19
N GLU A 152 4.07 -7.63 -27.15
CA GLU A 152 4.65 -8.04 -25.87
C GLU A 152 5.74 -9.10 -26.02
N GLU A 153 5.44 -10.18 -26.74
CA GLU A 153 6.31 -11.36 -26.82
C GLU A 153 7.70 -11.07 -27.41
N PRO A 154 7.86 -10.43 -28.59
CA PRO A 154 9.18 -10.07 -29.10
C PRO A 154 9.89 -9.01 -28.25
N ARG A 155 9.15 -8.06 -27.66
CA ARG A 155 9.74 -6.99 -26.85
C ARG A 155 10.28 -7.50 -25.52
N PHE A 156 9.53 -8.35 -24.81
CA PHE A 156 10.01 -8.96 -23.57
C PHE A 156 11.09 -10.02 -23.82
N ALA A 157 11.07 -10.72 -24.97
CA ALA A 157 12.18 -11.57 -25.37
C ALA A 157 13.47 -10.76 -25.61
N ALA A 158 13.37 -9.62 -26.30
CA ALA A 158 14.51 -8.70 -26.50
C ALA A 158 15.03 -8.15 -25.17
N LEU A 159 14.13 -7.77 -24.25
CA LEU A 159 14.52 -7.34 -22.90
C LEU A 159 15.23 -8.47 -22.13
N ALA A 160 14.71 -9.70 -22.17
CA ALA A 160 15.36 -10.83 -21.50
C ALA A 160 16.76 -11.11 -22.06
N ALA A 161 16.94 -10.99 -23.38
CA ALA A 161 18.25 -11.12 -24.01
C ALA A 161 19.19 -9.97 -23.62
N GLN A 162 18.72 -8.73 -23.56
CA GLN A 162 19.55 -7.58 -23.14
C GLN A 162 20.05 -7.70 -21.70
N TRP A 163 19.28 -8.36 -20.83
CA TRP A 163 19.55 -8.41 -19.39
C TRP A 163 20.12 -9.74 -18.89
N HIS A 164 20.29 -10.74 -19.77
CA HIS A 164 20.65 -12.12 -19.40
C HIS A 164 21.85 -12.27 -18.45
N ASP A 165 22.93 -11.49 -18.66
CA ASP A 165 24.15 -11.54 -17.83
C ASP A 165 24.08 -10.66 -16.57
N ARG A 166 23.03 -9.85 -16.44
CA ARG A 166 22.90 -8.84 -15.38
C ARG A 166 21.89 -9.26 -14.32
N ILE A 167 20.73 -9.77 -14.73
CA ILE A 167 19.67 -10.25 -13.85
C ILE A 167 18.79 -11.25 -14.60
N ALA A 168 18.37 -12.33 -13.94
CA ALA A 168 17.49 -13.31 -14.56
C ALA A 168 16.09 -12.70 -14.80
N LEU A 169 15.65 -12.72 -16.06
CA LEU A 169 14.33 -12.26 -16.50
C LEU A 169 13.60 -13.38 -17.24
N THR A 170 12.35 -13.64 -16.88
CA THR A 170 11.51 -14.62 -17.58
C THR A 170 10.14 -14.02 -17.87
N TYR A 171 9.74 -14.09 -19.13
CA TYR A 171 8.40 -13.71 -19.57
C TYR A 171 7.52 -14.95 -19.78
N ARG A 172 6.27 -14.86 -19.35
CA ARG A 172 5.24 -15.88 -19.61
C ARG A 172 3.89 -15.21 -19.82
N ARG A 173 3.29 -15.43 -21.00
CA ARG A 173 1.88 -15.12 -21.25
C ARG A 173 0.99 -16.30 -20.89
N ARG A 174 -0.17 -16.03 -20.30
CA ARG A 174 -1.26 -17.00 -20.21
C ARG A 174 -1.99 -17.05 -21.55
N SER A 175 -1.95 -18.21 -22.20
CA SER A 175 -2.72 -18.50 -23.43
C SER A 175 -4.19 -18.72 -23.15
#